data_AF-A0A1G2HS85-F1
#
_entry.id   AF-A0A1G2HS85-F1
#
_cell.length_a   1.000
_cell.length_b   1.000
_cell.length_c   1.000
_cell.angle_alpha   90.00
_cell.angle_beta   90.00
_cell.angle_gamma   90.00
#
_symmetry.space_group_name_H-M   'P 1'
#
loop_
_entity.id
_entity.type
_entity.pdbx_description
1 polymer ?
#
loop_
_entity_poly.entity_id
_entity_poly.type
_entity_poly.pdbx_seq_one_letter_code
_entity_poly.pdbx_strand_id
1 'polypeptide(L)'
;MKKETSIGQRVGILGYGEIGQAIAKFYTRPLVKDLTRDDGLKGVDILHVCIPYSKDFIKIIHREIASLQPKLTIIHSTIVPGTTKKLADAFSGMVVHSPARGVHPNLYEGIKTFVKYIGADVEQTGLIAKKHLDGLGITTKLFVPSVTTEVGKLLDTTYYGLAIAWHGEMKKLCDKLGVNFEDAVTDFNTTYNEGYKKLGKHHVVRPVLSAPDGHIGGHCVVPNAKLLSQHMNSKVIDLVLDYQKKVKGA
;
A
#
# COMPACT_ATOMS: atom_id res chain seq x y z
N MET A 1 14.44 -21.21 -9.24
CA MET A 1 15.76 -20.54 -9.31
C MET A 1 15.71 -19.25 -8.53
N LYS A 2 16.36 -19.18 -7.36
CA LYS A 2 16.59 -17.91 -6.67
C LYS A 2 17.60 -17.13 -7.53
N LYS A 3 17.16 -16.05 -8.18
CA LYS A 3 18.06 -15.18 -8.95
C LYS A 3 19.00 -14.49 -7.96
N GLU A 4 20.29 -14.58 -8.22
CA GLU A 4 21.32 -13.85 -7.50
C GLU A 4 20.94 -12.36 -7.51
N THR A 5 20.63 -11.85 -6.32
CA THR A 5 20.65 -10.42 -6.04
C THR A 5 22.03 -9.93 -6.47
N SER A 6 22.10 -8.79 -7.18
CA SER A 6 23.36 -8.19 -7.62
C SER A 6 24.41 -8.32 -6.52
N ILE A 7 25.42 -9.15 -6.78
CA ILE A 7 26.49 -9.51 -5.86
C ILE A 7 27.11 -8.20 -5.34
N GLY A 8 26.75 -7.77 -4.12
CA GLY A 8 27.40 -6.62 -3.47
C GLY A 8 26.53 -5.59 -2.72
N GLN A 9 25.20 -5.51 -2.92
CA GLN A 9 24.39 -4.50 -2.21
C GLN A 9 23.99 -4.97 -0.80
N ARG A 10 24.37 -4.23 0.24
CA ARG A 10 23.89 -4.47 1.61
C ARG A 10 22.51 -3.85 1.81
N VAL A 11 21.55 -4.66 2.26
CA VAL A 11 20.14 -4.26 2.38
C VAL A 11 19.72 -4.19 3.84
N GLY A 12 19.12 -3.07 4.21
CA GLY A 12 18.51 -2.85 5.52
C GLY A 12 16.98 -2.78 5.43
N ILE A 13 16.30 -3.34 6.41
CA ILE A 13 14.84 -3.30 6.54
C ILE A 13 14.50 -2.67 7.89
N LEU A 14 13.87 -1.50 7.86
CA LEU A 14 13.38 -0.79 9.02
C LEU A 14 11.88 -1.08 9.21
N GLY A 15 11.54 -1.82 10.26
CA GLY A 15 10.22 -2.38 10.53
C GLY A 15 10.07 -3.78 9.96
N TYR A 16 9.73 -4.75 10.81
CA TYR A 16 9.64 -6.18 10.49
C TYR A 16 8.24 -6.76 10.80
N GLY A 17 7.21 -5.91 10.66
CA GLY A 17 5.83 -6.36 10.52
C GLY A 17 5.56 -7.04 9.18
N GLU A 18 4.30 -7.17 8.78
CA GLU A 18 3.89 -7.93 7.59
C GLU A 18 4.58 -7.47 6.29
N ILE A 19 4.69 -6.14 6.08
CA ILE A 19 5.37 -5.58 4.90
C ILE A 19 6.87 -5.89 4.95
N GLY A 20 7.53 -5.65 6.09
CA GLY A 20 8.96 -5.88 6.26
C GLY A 20 9.35 -7.34 6.07
N GLN A 21 8.56 -8.26 6.63
CA GLN A 21 8.74 -9.70 6.43
C GLN A 21 8.55 -10.12 4.96
N ALA A 22 7.57 -9.54 4.27
CA ALA A 22 7.37 -9.81 2.84
C ALA A 22 8.54 -9.30 1.99
N ILE A 23 9.04 -8.08 2.26
CA ILE A 23 10.21 -7.52 1.57
C ILE A 23 11.47 -8.33 1.87
N ALA A 24 11.67 -8.78 3.11
CA ALA A 24 12.83 -9.57 3.51
C ALA A 24 13.01 -10.86 2.71
N LYS A 25 11.90 -11.50 2.29
CA LYS A 25 11.91 -12.74 1.50
C LYS A 25 12.57 -12.59 0.12
N PHE A 26 12.72 -11.37 -0.40
CA PHE A 26 13.43 -11.11 -1.66
C PHE A 26 14.96 -11.10 -1.51
N TYR A 27 15.49 -11.22 -0.29
CA TYR A 27 16.91 -11.11 0.01
C TYR A 27 17.42 -12.32 0.80
N THR A 28 18.67 -12.72 0.57
CA THR A 28 19.27 -13.87 1.25
C THR A 28 19.65 -13.56 2.71
N ARG A 29 20.18 -12.36 2.97
CA ARG A 29 20.67 -11.92 4.29
C ARG A 29 20.43 -10.41 4.51
N PRO A 30 19.18 -9.92 4.54
CA PRO A 30 18.92 -8.52 4.89
C PRO A 30 19.17 -8.29 6.38
N LEU A 31 19.69 -7.11 6.71
CA LEU A 31 19.77 -6.62 8.10
C LEU A 31 18.42 -6.01 8.47
N VAL A 32 17.94 -6.29 9.67
CA VAL A 32 16.61 -5.87 10.13
C VAL A 32 16.73 -5.06 11.41
N LYS A 33 15.96 -3.98 11.49
CA LYS A 33 15.73 -3.22 12.71
C LYS A 33 14.24 -3.01 12.93
N ASP A 34 13.74 -3.48 14.07
CA ASP A 34 12.37 -3.37 14.55
C ASP A 34 12.37 -3.28 16.09
N LEU A 35 11.20 -3.13 16.71
CA LEU A 35 11.07 -2.94 18.17
C LEU A 35 11.75 -4.03 19.01
N THR A 36 11.76 -5.28 18.54
CA THR A 36 12.30 -6.44 19.28
C THR A 36 13.49 -7.10 18.59
N ARG A 37 14.01 -6.53 17.51
CA ARG A 37 15.15 -7.06 16.74
C ARG A 37 15.97 -5.92 16.19
N ASP A 38 17.26 -5.89 16.46
CA ASP A 38 18.18 -4.93 15.85
C ASP A 38 19.47 -5.65 15.44
N ASP A 39 19.58 -5.95 14.14
CA ASP A 39 20.78 -6.55 13.56
C ASP A 39 21.90 -5.50 13.33
N GLY A 40 21.60 -4.22 13.58
CA GLY A 40 22.44 -3.08 13.21
C GLY A 40 22.38 -2.80 11.71
N LEU A 41 21.92 -1.62 11.31
CA LEU A 41 21.79 -1.26 9.89
C LEU A 41 23.01 -0.53 9.29
N LYS A 42 24.14 -0.47 10.02
CA LYS A 42 25.30 0.33 9.60
C LYS A 42 25.88 -0.17 8.27
N GLY A 43 26.09 0.75 7.33
CA GLY A 43 26.73 0.45 6.04
C GLY A 43 25.83 -0.24 5.01
N VAL A 44 24.50 -0.20 5.19
CA VAL A 44 23.55 -0.63 4.16
C VAL A 44 23.57 0.35 2.98
N ASP A 45 23.57 -0.18 1.76
CA ASP A 45 23.44 0.60 0.54
C ASP A 45 21.99 0.98 0.27
N ILE A 46 21.04 0.12 0.64
CA ILE A 46 19.61 0.32 0.39
C ILE A 46 18.85 0.11 1.69
N LEU A 47 18.04 1.11 2.05
CA LEU A 47 17.16 1.07 3.22
C LEU A 47 15.69 0.94 2.78
N HIS A 48 15.05 -0.15 3.16
CA HIS A 48 13.62 -0.37 3.00
C HIS A 48 12.89 0.06 4.25
N VAL A 49 12.00 1.05 4.13
CA VAL A 49 11.20 1.56 5.24
C VAL A 49 9.82 0.90 5.21
N CYS A 50 9.52 0.13 6.25
CA CYS A 50 8.31 -0.68 6.39
C CYS A 50 7.57 -0.44 7.73
N ILE A 51 7.96 0.56 8.52
CA ILE A 51 7.27 0.92 9.77
C ILE A 51 5.90 1.57 9.48
N PRO A 52 4.89 1.43 10.35
CA PRO A 52 3.61 2.12 10.18
C PRO A 52 3.77 3.65 10.15
N TYR A 53 2.91 4.33 9.39
CA TYR A 53 2.88 5.80 9.40
C TYR A 53 2.39 6.33 10.75
N SER A 54 3.01 7.41 11.21
CA SER A 54 2.70 8.11 12.45
C SER A 54 3.10 9.58 12.34
N LYS A 55 2.70 10.40 13.31
CA LYS A 55 3.12 11.81 13.39
C LYS A 55 4.65 11.98 13.45
N ASP A 56 5.35 10.99 14.01
CA ASP A 56 6.81 11.00 14.16
C ASP A 56 7.52 10.29 12.99
N PHE A 57 6.80 9.81 11.97
CA PHE A 57 7.36 9.02 10.88
C PHE A 57 8.54 9.72 10.20
N ILE A 58 8.36 10.97 9.76
CA ILE A 58 9.44 11.75 9.11
C ILE A 58 10.64 11.89 10.05
N LYS A 59 10.42 12.19 11.32
CA LYS A 59 11.49 12.34 12.32
C LYS A 59 12.29 11.05 12.50
N ILE A 60 11.60 9.91 12.59
CA ILE A 60 12.23 8.60 12.72
C ILE A 60 13.07 8.31 11.47
N ILE A 61 12.47 8.40 10.27
CA ILE A 61 13.17 8.09 9.02
C ILE A 61 14.36 9.03 8.80
N HIS A 62 14.19 10.32 9.08
CA HIS A 62 15.27 11.28 8.98
C HIS A 62 16.47 10.90 9.87
N ARG A 63 16.22 10.51 11.13
CA ARG A 63 17.29 10.07 12.04
C ARG A 63 18.01 8.83 11.49
N GLU A 64 17.27 7.85 11.01
CA GLU A 64 17.86 6.62 10.46
C GLU A 64 18.67 6.92 9.19
N ILE A 65 18.15 7.69 8.22
CA ILE A 65 18.91 8.05 7.01
C ILE A 65 20.17 8.84 7.37
N ALA A 66 20.08 9.83 8.27
CA ALA A 66 21.23 10.62 8.69
C ALA A 66 22.33 9.78 9.36
N SER A 67 21.95 8.77 10.16
CA SER A 67 22.90 7.88 10.81
C SER A 67 23.48 6.83 9.87
N LEU A 68 22.69 6.32 8.93
CA LEU A 68 23.04 5.17 8.10
C LEU A 68 23.67 5.56 6.77
N GLN A 69 23.35 6.76 6.27
CA GLN A 69 23.80 7.29 4.97
C GLN A 69 23.66 6.26 3.83
N PRO A 70 22.46 5.65 3.61
CA PRO A 70 22.27 4.72 2.51
C PRO A 70 22.47 5.42 1.15
N LYS A 71 22.57 4.67 0.06
CA LYS A 71 22.57 5.24 -1.30
C LYS A 71 21.16 5.42 -1.86
N LEU A 72 20.21 4.64 -1.34
CA LEU A 72 18.80 4.69 -1.72
C LEU A 72 17.92 4.34 -0.51
N THR A 73 16.85 5.11 -0.29
CA THR A 73 15.79 4.74 0.65
C THR A 73 14.47 4.52 -0.10
N ILE A 74 13.82 3.38 0.14
CA ILE A 74 12.54 3.01 -0.46
C ILE A 74 11.49 2.89 0.64
N ILE A 75 10.48 3.75 0.60
CA ILE A 75 9.36 3.72 1.55
C ILE A 75 8.26 2.81 1.01
N HIS A 76 7.94 1.74 1.74
CA HIS A 76 6.87 0.79 1.38
C HIS A 76 5.57 1.01 2.15
N SER A 77 5.64 1.74 3.26
CA SER A 77 4.50 2.11 4.09
C SER A 77 3.52 2.99 3.32
N THR A 78 2.23 2.90 3.66
CA THR A 78 1.27 3.92 3.21
C THR A 78 1.54 5.20 3.99
N ILE A 79 1.76 6.31 3.30
CA ILE A 79 2.12 7.61 3.87
C ILE A 79 1.21 8.71 3.31
N VAL A 80 1.13 9.84 4.01
CA VAL A 80 0.35 11.00 3.54
C VAL A 80 1.09 11.74 2.41
N PRO A 81 0.37 12.42 1.50
CA PRO A 81 0.95 13.25 0.44
C PRO A 81 2.00 14.25 0.94
N GLY A 82 3.12 14.33 0.22
CA GLY A 82 4.26 15.20 0.49
C GLY A 82 5.29 14.62 1.47
N THR A 83 5.12 13.38 1.94
CA THR A 83 6.05 12.77 2.91
C THR A 83 7.40 12.45 2.25
N THR A 84 7.38 11.81 1.09
CA THR A 84 8.59 11.44 0.35
C THR A 84 9.34 12.66 -0.14
N LYS A 85 8.66 13.67 -0.67
CA LYS A 85 9.31 14.92 -1.06
C LYS A 85 10.07 15.59 0.08
N LYS A 86 9.47 15.69 1.28
CA LYS A 86 10.15 16.27 2.46
C LYS A 86 11.44 15.53 2.81
N LEU A 87 11.43 14.19 2.73
CA LEU A 87 12.61 13.38 2.99
C LEU A 87 13.63 13.46 1.84
N ALA A 88 13.17 13.47 0.59
CA ALA A 88 14.03 13.62 -0.58
C ALA A 88 14.77 14.96 -0.57
N ASP A 89 14.08 16.06 -0.28
CA ASP A 89 14.68 17.39 -0.18
C ASP A 89 15.76 17.47 0.92
N ALA A 90 15.58 16.74 2.04
CA ALA A 90 16.54 16.70 3.14
C ALA A 90 17.80 15.84 2.86
N PHE A 91 17.73 14.92 1.89
CA PHE A 91 18.77 13.94 1.62
C PHE A 91 19.14 13.86 0.12
N SER A 92 19.22 15.01 -0.55
CA SER A 92 19.71 15.09 -1.95
C SER A 92 18.96 14.19 -2.95
N GLY A 93 17.66 14.00 -2.74
CA GLY A 93 16.79 13.27 -3.67
C GLY A 93 16.86 11.75 -3.58
N MET A 94 17.54 11.16 -2.59
CA MET A 94 17.80 9.71 -2.50
C MET A 94 16.63 8.86 -1.94
N VAL A 95 15.43 9.44 -1.84
CA VAL A 95 14.26 8.80 -1.22
C VAL A 95 13.14 8.66 -2.24
N VAL A 96 12.56 7.46 -2.33
CA VAL A 96 11.43 7.15 -3.20
C VAL A 96 10.29 6.51 -2.41
N HIS A 97 9.07 6.63 -2.91
CA HIS A 97 7.90 5.93 -2.39
C HIS A 97 7.54 4.76 -3.30
N SER A 98 7.40 3.58 -2.74
CA SER A 98 6.96 2.39 -3.47
C SER A 98 6.01 1.56 -2.60
N PRO A 99 4.74 1.98 -2.49
CA PRO A 99 3.82 1.43 -1.51
C PRO A 99 3.59 -0.07 -1.72
N ALA A 100 3.34 -0.80 -0.64
CA ALA A 100 2.92 -2.20 -0.73
C ALA A 100 1.51 -2.32 -1.33
N ARG A 101 1.34 -3.26 -2.25
CA ARG A 101 0.06 -3.71 -2.81
C ARG A 101 0.04 -5.24 -2.74
N GLY A 102 -1.11 -5.81 -2.47
CA GLY A 102 -1.24 -7.25 -2.25
C GLY A 102 -2.38 -7.59 -1.32
N VAL A 103 -2.56 -8.89 -1.09
CA VAL A 103 -3.60 -9.43 -0.22
C VAL A 103 -2.92 -10.01 1.03
N HIS A 104 -3.39 -9.59 2.20
CA HIS A 104 -2.95 -10.18 3.47
C HIS A 104 -3.57 -11.58 3.65
N PRO A 105 -2.84 -12.53 4.28
CA PRO A 105 -1.48 -12.40 4.83
C PRO A 105 -0.36 -12.62 3.79
N ASN A 106 -0.69 -12.97 2.55
CA ASN A 106 0.26 -13.37 1.50
C ASN A 106 0.92 -12.18 0.76
N LEU A 107 1.43 -11.20 1.51
CA LEU A 107 2.01 -9.98 0.92
C LEU A 107 3.21 -10.24 0.01
N TYR A 108 4.00 -11.28 0.26
CA TYR A 108 5.13 -11.63 -0.62
C TYR A 108 4.68 -11.97 -2.04
N GLU A 109 3.67 -12.85 -2.17
CA GLU A 109 3.08 -13.17 -3.47
C GLU A 109 2.40 -11.95 -4.08
N GLY A 110 1.68 -11.15 -3.27
CA GLY A 110 1.10 -9.89 -3.72
C GLY A 110 2.15 -8.94 -4.34
N ILE A 111 3.27 -8.71 -3.65
CA ILE A 111 4.35 -7.84 -4.14
C ILE A 111 4.95 -8.38 -5.45
N LYS A 112 5.02 -9.71 -5.61
CA LYS A 112 5.53 -10.36 -6.82
C LYS A 112 4.55 -10.29 -7.99
N THR A 113 3.25 -10.35 -7.71
CA THR A 113 2.18 -10.38 -8.73
C THR A 113 1.78 -9.00 -9.22
N PHE A 114 1.61 -8.02 -8.33
CA PHE A 114 1.13 -6.70 -8.70
C PHE A 114 2.26 -5.81 -9.20
N VAL A 115 1.96 -4.96 -10.20
CA VAL A 115 2.87 -3.88 -10.58
C VAL A 115 3.14 -2.99 -9.36
N LYS A 116 4.41 -2.87 -9.01
CA LYS A 116 4.88 -2.02 -7.92
C LYS A 116 5.24 -0.65 -8.48
N TYR A 117 4.43 0.35 -8.13
CA TYR A 117 4.71 1.73 -8.53
C TYR A 117 5.86 2.31 -7.72
N ILE A 118 6.65 3.17 -8.34
CA ILE A 118 7.74 3.93 -7.71
C ILE A 118 7.43 5.40 -7.98
N GLY A 119 7.34 6.19 -6.93
CA GLY A 119 7.23 7.64 -6.98
C GLY A 119 8.54 8.25 -6.53
N ALA A 120 9.13 9.12 -7.35
CA ALA A 120 10.37 9.83 -7.02
C ALA A 120 10.25 11.32 -7.36
N ASP A 121 10.94 12.17 -6.61
CA ASP A 121 11.09 13.60 -6.95
C ASP A 121 12.36 13.89 -7.77
N VAL A 122 13.31 12.93 -7.77
CA VAL A 122 14.46 12.91 -8.67
C VAL A 122 14.36 11.66 -9.54
N GLU A 123 14.17 11.85 -10.84
CA GLU A 123 13.94 10.76 -11.80
C GLU A 123 15.06 9.71 -11.75
N GLN A 124 16.32 10.15 -11.67
CA GLN A 124 17.48 9.26 -11.61
C GLN A 124 17.45 8.33 -10.38
N THR A 125 17.04 8.84 -9.21
CA THR A 125 16.83 8.02 -8.01
C THR A 125 15.71 7.00 -8.24
N GLY A 126 14.62 7.44 -8.89
CA GLY A 126 13.53 6.56 -9.32
C GLY A 126 14.00 5.42 -10.24
N LEU A 127 14.89 5.70 -11.19
CA LEU A 127 15.48 4.71 -12.09
C LEU A 127 16.40 3.72 -11.35
N ILE A 128 17.17 4.19 -10.35
CA ILE A 128 17.98 3.32 -9.48
C ILE A 128 17.06 2.37 -8.69
N ALA A 129 15.99 2.88 -8.09
CA ALA A 129 15.02 2.07 -7.37
C ALA A 129 14.30 1.07 -8.27
N LYS A 130 13.94 1.50 -9.49
CA LYS A 130 13.34 0.65 -10.53
C LYS A 130 14.28 -0.50 -10.89
N LYS A 131 15.54 -0.20 -11.22
CA LYS A 131 16.55 -1.22 -11.53
C LYS A 131 16.74 -2.21 -10.38
N HIS A 132 16.78 -1.72 -9.15
CA HIS A 132 16.92 -2.56 -7.97
C HIS A 132 15.73 -3.52 -7.83
N LEU A 133 14.49 -3.00 -7.82
CA LEU A 133 13.29 -3.81 -7.63
C LEU A 133 13.00 -4.75 -8.82
N ASP A 134 13.22 -4.30 -10.06
CA ASP A 134 13.12 -5.15 -11.26
C ASP A 134 14.14 -6.31 -11.20
N GLY A 135 15.34 -6.06 -10.68
CA GLY A 135 16.36 -7.09 -10.44
C GLY A 135 15.94 -8.18 -9.47
N LEU A 136 14.99 -7.90 -8.58
CA LEU A 136 14.38 -8.88 -7.66
C LEU A 136 13.24 -9.68 -8.32
N GLY A 137 12.95 -9.42 -9.60
CA GLY A 137 11.84 -10.04 -10.33
C GLY A 137 10.49 -9.39 -10.05
N ILE A 138 10.46 -8.17 -9.51
CA ILE A 138 9.22 -7.40 -9.27
C ILE A 138 8.96 -6.52 -10.48
N THR A 139 7.78 -6.60 -11.10
CA THR A 139 7.43 -5.68 -12.19
C THR A 139 7.17 -4.27 -11.65
N THR A 140 7.94 -3.27 -12.09
CA THR A 140 7.78 -1.89 -11.60
C THR A 140 7.43 -0.87 -12.67
N LYS A 141 6.77 0.23 -12.25
CA LYS A 141 6.53 1.42 -13.07
C LYS A 141 6.90 2.68 -12.28
N LEU A 142 7.69 3.56 -12.90
CA LEU A 142 8.14 4.83 -12.32
C LEU A 142 7.14 5.95 -12.63
N PHE A 143 6.93 6.81 -11.65
CA PHE A 143 6.21 8.07 -11.74
C PHE A 143 7.03 9.19 -11.07
N VAL A 144 6.93 10.37 -11.65
CA VAL A 144 7.48 11.62 -11.13
C VAL A 144 6.34 12.64 -11.21
N PRO A 145 6.00 13.37 -10.13
CA PRO A 145 6.65 13.41 -8.80
C PRO A 145 6.25 12.26 -7.86
N SER A 146 6.91 12.15 -6.69
CA SER A 146 6.70 11.07 -5.72
C SER A 146 5.29 11.03 -5.13
N VAL A 147 4.67 12.21 -5.00
CA VAL A 147 3.29 12.36 -4.52
C VAL A 147 2.27 11.57 -5.34
N THR A 148 2.59 11.23 -6.59
CA THR A 148 1.74 10.39 -7.45
C THR A 148 1.42 9.04 -6.80
N THR A 149 2.41 8.37 -6.20
CA THR A 149 2.20 7.04 -5.59
C THR A 149 1.65 7.14 -4.18
N GLU A 150 1.90 8.24 -3.46
CA GLU A 150 1.30 8.54 -2.15
C GLU A 150 -0.23 8.70 -2.30
N VAL A 151 -0.66 9.60 -3.19
CA VAL A 151 -2.06 9.84 -3.52
C VAL A 151 -2.69 8.58 -4.13
N GLY A 152 -2.01 7.96 -5.09
CA GLY A 152 -2.49 6.76 -5.76
C GLY A 152 -2.83 5.63 -4.78
N LYS A 153 -1.99 5.39 -3.76
CA LYS A 153 -2.24 4.36 -2.74
C LYS A 153 -3.47 4.66 -1.90
N LEU A 154 -3.62 5.91 -1.45
CA LEU A 154 -4.76 6.32 -0.63
C LEU A 154 -6.08 6.26 -1.42
N LEU A 155 -6.08 6.74 -2.66
CA LEU A 155 -7.26 6.67 -3.54
C LEU A 155 -7.63 5.24 -3.92
N ASP A 156 -6.65 4.39 -4.31
CA ASP A 156 -6.86 2.98 -4.66
C ASP A 156 -7.56 2.22 -3.52
N THR A 157 -7.03 2.37 -2.29
CA THR A 157 -7.60 1.69 -1.12
C THR A 157 -8.92 2.28 -0.66
N THR A 158 -9.12 3.59 -0.80
CA THR A 158 -10.41 4.24 -0.45
C THR A 158 -11.50 3.89 -1.45
N TYR A 159 -11.19 3.76 -2.75
CA TYR A 159 -12.14 3.28 -3.75
C TYR A 159 -12.62 1.87 -3.42
N TYR A 160 -11.72 0.97 -3.02
CA TYR A 160 -12.11 -0.35 -2.55
C TYR A 160 -12.98 -0.28 -1.29
N GLY A 161 -12.64 0.61 -0.35
CA GLY A 161 -13.47 0.87 0.83
C GLY A 161 -14.88 1.35 0.50
N LEU A 162 -15.03 2.26 -0.47
CA LEU A 162 -16.33 2.72 -0.96
C LEU A 162 -17.13 1.54 -1.52
N ALA A 163 -16.52 0.70 -2.35
CA ALA A 163 -17.19 -0.47 -2.88
C ALA A 163 -17.72 -1.36 -1.75
N ILE A 164 -16.92 -1.65 -0.71
CA ILE A 164 -17.37 -2.45 0.44
C ILE A 164 -18.51 -1.76 1.20
N ALA A 165 -18.35 -0.48 1.55
CA ALA A 165 -19.35 0.27 2.30
C ALA A 165 -20.68 0.32 1.54
N TRP A 166 -20.63 0.53 0.22
CA TRP A 166 -21.81 0.53 -0.63
C TRP A 166 -22.51 -0.84 -0.69
N HIS A 167 -21.77 -1.96 -0.69
CA HIS A 167 -22.40 -3.29 -0.54
C HIS A 167 -23.11 -3.44 0.81
N GLY A 168 -22.59 -2.80 1.86
CA GLY A 168 -23.28 -2.70 3.14
C GLY A 168 -24.60 -1.92 3.06
N GLU A 169 -24.63 -0.79 2.34
CA GLU A 169 -25.87 0.00 2.13
C GLU A 169 -26.89 -0.79 1.30
N MET A 170 -26.44 -1.47 0.24
CA MET A 170 -27.29 -2.37 -0.56
C MET A 170 -27.90 -3.47 0.30
N LYS A 171 -27.13 -4.07 1.23
CA LYS A 171 -27.65 -5.09 2.16
C LYS A 171 -28.74 -4.55 3.08
N LYS A 172 -28.56 -3.34 3.64
CA LYS A 172 -29.59 -2.69 4.47
C LYS A 172 -30.91 -2.50 3.70
N LEU A 173 -30.83 -2.13 2.42
CA LEU A 173 -32.02 -1.99 1.58
C LEU A 173 -32.67 -3.35 1.30
N CYS A 174 -31.90 -4.37 0.94
CA CYS A 174 -32.37 -5.74 0.75
C CYS A 174 -33.11 -6.25 1.99
N ASP A 175 -32.51 -6.08 3.18
CA ASP A 175 -33.10 -6.52 4.44
C ASP A 175 -34.42 -5.79 4.75
N LYS A 176 -34.47 -4.48 4.51
CA LYS A 176 -35.68 -3.68 4.69
C LYS A 176 -36.83 -4.15 3.79
N LEU A 177 -36.52 -4.63 2.59
CA LEU A 177 -37.51 -5.06 1.60
C LEU A 177 -37.78 -6.57 1.62
N GLY A 178 -37.09 -7.35 2.46
CA GLY A 178 -37.18 -8.81 2.46
C GLY A 178 -36.63 -9.46 1.19
N VAL A 179 -35.70 -8.80 0.49
CA VAL A 179 -35.09 -9.27 -0.75
C VAL A 179 -33.77 -9.98 -0.44
N ASN A 180 -33.52 -11.12 -1.08
CA ASN A 180 -32.24 -11.81 -0.94
C ASN A 180 -31.09 -11.00 -1.60
N PHE A 181 -29.99 -10.82 -0.87
CA PHE A 181 -28.87 -9.98 -1.31
C PHE A 181 -28.06 -10.63 -2.44
N GLU A 182 -27.87 -11.94 -2.36
CA GLU A 182 -27.16 -12.72 -3.36
C GLU A 182 -27.87 -12.62 -4.71
N ASP A 183 -29.19 -12.73 -4.74
CA ASP A 183 -30.01 -12.58 -5.94
C ASP A 183 -29.96 -11.15 -6.47
N ALA A 184 -30.25 -10.14 -5.63
CA ALA A 184 -30.41 -8.77 -6.10
C ALA A 184 -29.10 -8.03 -6.40
N VAL A 185 -27.98 -8.43 -5.77
CA VAL A 185 -26.70 -7.73 -5.86
C VAL A 185 -25.62 -8.61 -6.44
N THR A 186 -25.37 -9.79 -5.87
CA THR A 186 -24.26 -10.65 -6.29
C THR A 186 -24.48 -11.20 -7.70
N ASP A 187 -25.64 -11.78 -7.98
CA ASP A 187 -25.96 -12.37 -9.27
C ASP A 187 -26.08 -11.30 -10.37
N PHE A 188 -26.79 -10.20 -10.09
CA PHE A 188 -26.88 -9.06 -11.00
C PHE A 188 -25.49 -8.45 -11.31
N ASN A 189 -24.58 -8.37 -10.33
CA ASN A 189 -23.21 -7.89 -10.59
C ASN A 189 -22.39 -8.89 -11.40
N THR A 190 -22.56 -10.19 -11.14
CA THR A 190 -21.83 -11.27 -11.82
C THR A 190 -22.23 -11.36 -13.29
N THR A 191 -23.52 -11.48 -13.58
CA THR A 191 -24.05 -11.60 -14.95
C THR A 191 -23.83 -10.32 -15.76
N TYR A 192 -23.94 -9.14 -15.14
CA TYR A 192 -23.53 -7.85 -15.74
C TYR A 192 -22.06 -7.89 -16.18
N ASN A 193 -21.15 -8.29 -15.29
CA ASN A 193 -19.72 -8.35 -15.59
C ASN A 193 -19.41 -9.36 -16.71
N GLU A 194 -20.07 -10.51 -16.74
CA GLU A 194 -19.95 -11.49 -17.81
C GLU A 194 -20.40 -10.92 -19.17
N GLY A 195 -21.55 -10.24 -19.19
CA GLY A 195 -22.05 -9.56 -20.38
C GLY A 195 -21.06 -8.54 -20.92
N TYR A 196 -20.58 -7.62 -20.08
CA TYR A 196 -19.61 -6.61 -20.52
C TYR A 196 -18.26 -7.20 -20.94
N LYS A 197 -17.80 -8.28 -20.32
CA LYS A 197 -16.60 -9.01 -20.78
C LYS A 197 -16.81 -9.60 -22.18
N LYS A 198 -17.96 -10.22 -22.45
CA LYS A 198 -18.30 -10.76 -23.79
C LYS A 198 -18.37 -9.67 -24.86
N LEU A 199 -18.81 -8.47 -24.48
CA LEU A 199 -18.82 -7.29 -25.36
C LEU A 199 -17.45 -6.60 -25.50
N GLY A 200 -16.38 -7.14 -24.90
CA GLY A 200 -15.04 -6.54 -24.92
C GLY A 200 -14.93 -5.24 -24.10
N LYS A 201 -15.87 -4.97 -23.21
CA LYS A 201 -15.99 -3.72 -22.42
C LYS A 201 -15.47 -3.93 -20.99
N HIS A 202 -14.19 -4.24 -20.87
CA HIS A 202 -13.56 -4.53 -19.57
C HIS A 202 -13.50 -3.34 -18.59
N HIS A 203 -13.64 -2.11 -19.07
CA HIS A 203 -13.48 -0.89 -18.26
C HIS A 203 -14.69 -0.55 -17.38
N VAL A 204 -15.82 -1.24 -17.55
CA VAL A 204 -17.05 -1.05 -16.75
C VAL A 204 -17.35 -2.23 -15.84
N VAL A 205 -16.45 -3.22 -15.75
CA VAL A 205 -16.62 -4.31 -14.79
C VAL A 205 -16.55 -3.74 -13.36
N ARG A 206 -17.47 -4.19 -12.52
CA ARG A 206 -17.60 -3.75 -11.13
C ARG A 206 -17.13 -4.82 -10.15
N PRO A 207 -16.64 -4.46 -8.96
CA PRO A 207 -16.37 -5.44 -7.91
C PRO A 207 -17.62 -6.24 -7.57
N VAL A 208 -17.47 -7.57 -7.44
CA VAL A 208 -18.50 -8.45 -6.86
C VAL A 208 -18.02 -8.77 -5.44
N LEU A 209 -18.66 -8.16 -4.44
CA LEU A 209 -18.25 -8.27 -3.04
C LEU A 209 -19.41 -8.75 -2.17
N SER A 210 -19.10 -9.36 -1.05
CA SER A 210 -20.08 -9.55 0.02
C SER A 210 -20.29 -8.24 0.78
N ALA A 211 -21.46 -8.10 1.41
CA ALA A 211 -21.68 -7.03 2.36
C ALA A 211 -20.77 -7.23 3.60
N PRO A 212 -20.19 -6.15 4.16
CA PRO A 212 -19.43 -6.25 5.40
C PRO A 212 -20.33 -6.65 6.58
N ASP A 213 -19.81 -7.49 7.47
CA ASP A 213 -20.48 -7.87 8.72
C ASP A 213 -20.34 -6.75 9.77
N GLY A 214 -21.17 -5.72 9.61
CA GLY A 214 -21.25 -4.54 10.47
C GLY A 214 -20.09 -3.55 10.34
N HIS A 215 -18.92 -3.97 9.88
CA HIS A 215 -17.74 -3.12 9.70
C HIS A 215 -16.80 -3.63 8.60
N ILE A 216 -15.99 -2.71 8.06
CA ILE A 216 -14.87 -3.05 7.17
C ILE A 216 -13.74 -3.65 8.01
N GLY A 217 -13.37 -4.89 7.71
CA GLY A 217 -12.26 -5.60 8.32
C GLY A 217 -10.88 -5.23 7.77
N GLY A 218 -9.85 -5.88 8.32
CA GLY A 218 -8.46 -5.68 7.94
C GLY A 218 -7.84 -4.38 8.49
N HIS A 219 -6.60 -4.11 8.09
CA HIS A 219 -5.80 -3.02 8.67
C HIS A 219 -5.42 -1.92 7.67
N CYS A 220 -5.92 -1.98 6.42
CA CYS A 220 -5.56 -1.00 5.38
C CYS A 220 -6.68 -0.01 5.07
N VAL A 221 -7.91 -0.48 4.82
CA VAL A 221 -8.96 0.34 4.19
C VAL A 221 -9.35 1.53 5.05
N VAL A 222 -9.83 1.29 6.28
CA VAL A 222 -10.28 2.36 7.19
C VAL A 222 -9.11 3.28 7.60
N PRO A 223 -7.92 2.78 8.01
CA PRO A 223 -6.80 3.66 8.32
C PRO A 223 -6.36 4.55 7.15
N ASN A 224 -6.34 4.02 5.93
CA ASN A 224 -6.00 4.81 4.75
C ASN A 224 -7.05 5.87 4.43
N ALA A 225 -8.34 5.56 4.60
CA ALA A 225 -9.41 6.55 4.46
C ALA A 225 -9.26 7.70 5.47
N LYS A 226 -8.84 7.42 6.71
CA LYS A 226 -8.51 8.44 7.73
C LYS A 226 -7.30 9.29 7.37
N LEU A 227 -6.30 8.70 6.71
CA LEU A 227 -5.15 9.48 6.20
C LEU A 227 -5.60 10.39 5.04
N LEU A 228 -6.46 9.89 4.15
CA LEU A 228 -6.98 10.67 3.03
C LEU A 228 -7.89 11.82 3.48
N SER A 229 -8.70 11.62 4.52
CA SER A 229 -9.61 12.68 5.04
C SER A 229 -8.87 13.91 5.56
N GLN A 230 -7.58 13.80 5.88
CA GLN A 230 -6.73 14.94 6.26
C GLN A 230 -6.43 15.87 5.09
N HIS A 231 -6.63 15.40 3.85
CA HIS A 231 -6.30 16.11 2.62
C HIS A 231 -7.51 16.46 1.76
N MET A 232 -8.68 15.87 2.04
CA MET A 232 -9.92 16.21 1.35
C MET A 232 -11.16 15.89 2.19
N ASN A 233 -12.18 16.74 2.08
CA ASN A 233 -13.50 16.50 2.64
C ASN A 233 -14.37 15.80 1.57
N SER A 234 -14.99 14.67 1.92
CA SER A 234 -15.80 13.91 0.97
C SER A 234 -16.80 12.99 1.67
N LYS A 235 -18.06 13.08 1.25
CA LYS A 235 -19.13 12.17 1.70
C LYS A 235 -18.81 10.69 1.43
N VAL A 236 -18.00 10.42 0.40
CA VAL A 236 -17.52 9.06 0.12
C VAL A 236 -16.60 8.58 1.23
N ILE A 237 -15.69 9.43 1.71
CA ILE A 237 -14.79 9.06 2.80
C ILE A 237 -15.60 8.89 4.09
N ASP A 238 -16.53 9.80 4.37
CA ASP A 238 -17.42 9.70 5.52
C ASP A 238 -18.17 8.36 5.55
N LEU A 239 -18.75 7.95 4.41
CA LEU A 239 -19.41 6.64 4.29
C LEU A 239 -18.48 5.46 4.58
N VAL A 240 -17.23 5.51 4.09
CA VAL A 240 -16.24 4.47 4.40
C VAL A 240 -15.91 4.44 5.89
N LEU A 241 -15.83 5.60 6.53
CA LEU A 241 -15.54 5.74 7.96
C LEU A 241 -16.73 5.34 8.85
N ASP A 242 -17.97 5.46 8.39
CA ASP A 242 -19.17 4.97 9.10
C ASP A 242 -19.14 3.44 9.30
N TYR A 243 -18.45 2.72 8.39
CA TYR A 243 -18.20 1.29 8.48
C TYR A 243 -16.94 0.93 9.29
N GLN A 244 -16.33 1.86 10.03
CA GLN A 244 -15.26 1.52 10.95
C GLN A 244 -15.77 0.65 12.11
N LYS A 245 -14.92 -0.25 12.63
CA LYS A 245 -15.25 -1.03 13.83
C LYS A 245 -15.56 -0.09 14.99
N LYS A 246 -16.80 -0.11 15.48
CA LYS A 246 -17.19 0.59 16.71
C LYS A 246 -16.51 -0.10 17.89
N VAL A 247 -15.73 0.65 18.66
CA VAL A 247 -15.20 0.15 19.94
C VAL A 247 -16.38 0.13 20.91
N LYS A 248 -16.76 -1.06 21.41
CA LYS A 248 -17.76 -1.15 22.48
C LYS A 248 -17.12 -0.55 23.74
N GLY A 249 -17.67 0.57 24.22
CA GLY A 249 -17.24 1.25 25.45
C GLY A 249 -16.20 2.34 25.23
N ALA A 250 -16.69 3.55 24.96
CA ALA A 250 -16.05 4.81 25.34
C ALA A 250 -17.13 5.66 25.99
#